data_AF-A0A2V8K7G1-F1
#
_entry.id   AF-A0A2V8K7G1-F1
#
_cell.length_a   1.000
_cell.length_b   1.000
_cell.length_c   1.000
_cell.angle_alpha   90.00
_cell.angle_beta   90.00
_cell.angle_gamma   90.00
#
_symmetry.space_group_name_H-M   'P 1'
#
loop_
_entity.id
_entity.type
_entity.pdbx_description
1 polymer ?
#
loop_
_entity_poly.entity_id
_entity_poly.type
_entity_poly.pdbx_seq_one_letter_code
_entity_poly.pdbx_strand_id
1 'polypeptide(L)'
;NLGELELEGDRTSLHAGTGAQTFGLLVTAEPHYLVTTPSAFTVLMNKPEPEAQTIEYQVVEGVYHFERSSLSDVKEAKGKVHTEVRQAFTAVRLAQRAGAARLAPEELGDAQQALDRTLELWRQRGDRLGIVRQARQTVRLALAAQHLAEGRAF
;
A
#
# COMPACT_ATOMS: atom_id res chain seq x y z
N ASN A 1 -10.70 1.81 -7.59
CA ASN A 1 -9.44 2.33 -7.02
C ASN A 1 -8.90 3.41 -7.96
N LEU A 2 -8.71 4.64 -7.49
CA LEU A 2 -8.19 5.77 -8.30
C LEU A 2 -6.65 5.81 -8.34
N GLY A 3 -5.98 4.96 -7.57
CA GLY A 3 -4.52 4.86 -7.47
C GLY A 3 -3.95 5.38 -6.15
N GLU A 4 -2.62 5.46 -6.09
CA GLU A 4 -1.87 6.03 -4.97
C GLU A 4 -1.77 7.56 -5.10
N LEU A 5 -1.86 8.27 -3.97
CA LEU A 5 -1.49 9.67 -3.88
C LEU A 5 0.02 9.79 -3.59
N GLU A 6 0.82 9.99 -4.63
CA GLU A 6 2.25 10.28 -4.44
C GLU A 6 2.42 11.69 -3.85
N LEU A 7 3.19 11.78 -2.76
CA LEU A 7 3.48 13.06 -2.09
C LEU A 7 4.69 13.74 -2.73
N GLU A 8 4.53 15.03 -3.03
CA GLU A 8 5.63 15.95 -3.34
C GLU A 8 5.91 16.80 -2.09
N GLY A 9 6.85 16.33 -1.26
CA GLY A 9 7.09 16.93 0.06
C GLY A 9 5.91 16.67 1.00
N ASP A 10 5.20 17.73 1.37
CA ASP A 10 4.01 17.71 2.22
C ASP A 10 2.70 17.89 1.43
N ARG A 11 2.75 17.93 0.09
CA ARG A 11 1.60 18.23 -0.77
C ARG A 11 1.34 17.13 -1.80
N THR A 12 0.09 17.00 -2.19
CA THR A 12 -0.34 16.18 -3.34
C THR A 12 -1.65 16.73 -3.89
N SER A 13 -1.96 16.43 -5.14
CA SER A 13 -3.24 16.79 -5.75
C SER A 13 -3.73 15.68 -6.66
N LEU A 14 -5.05 15.45 -6.67
CA LEU A 14 -5.71 14.50 -7.54
C LEU A 14 -6.74 15.26 -8.39
N HIS A 15 -6.59 15.17 -9.70
CA HIS A 15 -7.57 15.67 -10.65
C HIS A 15 -8.29 14.46 -11.27
N ALA A 16 -9.55 14.26 -10.89
CA ALA A 16 -10.38 13.18 -11.39
C ALA A 16 -11.77 13.71 -11.75
N GLY A 17 -12.39 13.14 -12.79
CA GLY A 17 -13.75 13.43 -13.20
C GLY A 17 -14.61 12.18 -13.15
N THR A 18 -15.89 12.35 -12.81
CA THR A 18 -16.89 11.27 -12.83
C THR A 18 -18.19 11.77 -13.41
N GLY A 19 -18.90 10.92 -14.16
CA GLY A 19 -20.27 11.19 -14.62
C GLY A 19 -21.33 10.81 -13.58
N ALA A 20 -20.93 10.28 -12.41
CA ALA A 20 -21.84 9.92 -11.35
C ALA A 20 -22.50 11.17 -10.74
N GLN A 21 -23.81 11.12 -10.52
CA GLN A 21 -24.56 12.19 -9.87
C GLN A 21 -24.23 12.31 -8.38
N THR A 22 -23.90 11.18 -7.74
CA THR A 22 -23.49 11.08 -6.34
C THR A 22 -22.18 10.31 -6.27
N PHE A 23 -21.20 10.80 -5.52
CA PHE A 23 -19.96 10.10 -5.27
C PHE A 23 -19.43 10.37 -3.86
N GLY A 24 -18.64 9.43 -3.34
CA GLY A 24 -17.82 9.60 -2.16
C GLY A 24 -16.36 9.39 -2.51
N LEU A 25 -15.47 10.12 -1.84
CA LEU A 25 -14.03 9.92 -1.93
C LEU A 25 -13.49 9.63 -0.54
N LEU A 26 -12.85 8.47 -0.42
CA LEU A 26 -12.10 8.06 0.77
C LEU A 26 -10.64 7.83 0.38
N VAL A 27 -9.74 8.26 1.26
CA VAL A 27 -8.31 7.98 1.16
C VAL A 27 -7.94 7.14 2.37
N THR A 28 -7.38 5.97 2.11
CA THR A 28 -6.92 5.04 3.14
C THR A 28 -5.40 5.00 3.21
N ALA A 29 -4.89 4.73 4.41
CA ALA A 29 -3.46 4.53 4.62
C ALA A 29 -3.10 3.06 4.38
N GLU A 30 -3.00 2.69 3.10
CA GLU A 30 -2.62 1.33 2.71
C GLU A 30 -1.12 1.06 2.89
N PRO A 31 -0.74 -0.20 3.18
CA PRO A 31 0.67 -0.60 3.31
C PRO A 31 1.45 -0.51 1.99
N HIS A 32 0.78 -0.60 0.84
CA HIS A 32 1.35 -0.44 -0.49
C HIS A 32 0.27 -0.14 -1.55
N TYR A 33 0.67 0.41 -2.69
CA TYR A 33 -0.26 0.86 -3.75
C TYR A 33 -1.06 -0.25 -4.47
N LEU A 34 -0.69 -1.53 -4.36
CA LEU A 34 -1.40 -2.65 -5.02
C LEU A 34 -2.47 -3.35 -4.16
N VAL A 35 -2.95 -2.72 -3.08
CA VAL A 35 -4.04 -3.31 -2.29
C VAL A 35 -5.33 -3.39 -3.12
N THR A 36 -5.96 -4.56 -3.09
CA THR A 36 -7.21 -4.85 -3.81
C THR A 36 -8.46 -4.47 -3.00
N THR A 37 -8.41 -4.64 -1.68
CA THR A 37 -9.50 -4.30 -0.76
C THR A 37 -9.01 -3.29 0.27
N PRO A 38 -9.59 -2.07 0.32
CA PRO A 38 -9.13 -1.04 1.26
C PRO A 38 -9.30 -1.47 2.71
N SER A 39 -8.37 -1.06 3.55
CA SER A 39 -8.41 -1.25 4.99
C SER A 39 -9.44 -0.34 5.66
N ALA A 40 -9.71 -0.60 6.95
CA ALA A 40 -10.55 0.25 7.79
C ALA A 40 -9.94 1.65 8.03
N PHE A 41 -8.65 1.84 7.73
CA PHE A 41 -7.91 3.00 8.17
C PHE A 41 -8.03 4.17 7.19
N THR A 42 -9.15 4.89 7.29
CA THR A 42 -9.42 6.10 6.52
C THR A 42 -8.70 7.31 7.13
N VAL A 43 -7.95 8.04 6.31
CA VAL A 43 -7.19 9.24 6.72
C VAL A 43 -7.75 10.53 6.15
N LEU A 44 -8.52 10.45 5.06
CA LEU A 44 -9.25 11.57 4.49
C LEU A 44 -10.58 11.07 3.93
N MET A 45 -11.64 11.84 4.14
CA MET A 45 -12.94 11.60 3.53
C MET A 45 -13.53 12.94 3.10
N ASN A 46 -14.27 12.96 2.00
CA ASN A 46 -15.01 14.16 1.62
C ASN A 46 -16.06 14.49 2.70
N LYS A 47 -16.24 15.78 2.98
CA LYS A 47 -17.29 16.22 3.90
C LYS A 47 -18.65 15.90 3.26
N PRO A 48 -19.54 15.14 3.94
CA PRO A 48 -20.88 14.91 3.42
C PRO A 48 -21.69 16.20 3.48
N GLU A 49 -22.45 16.49 2.43
CA GLU A 49 -23.53 17.47 2.47
C GLU A 49 -24.70 16.94 3.33
N PRO A 50 -25.53 17.79 3.94
CA PRO A 50 -26.62 17.36 4.82
C PRO A 50 -27.60 16.35 4.19
N GLU A 51 -27.77 16.41 2.87
CA GLU A 51 -28.65 15.52 2.09
C GLU A 51 -27.88 14.38 1.39
N ALA A 52 -26.59 14.22 1.69
CA ALA A 52 -25.76 13.20 1.06
C ALA A 52 -26.22 11.79 1.47
N GLN A 53 -26.27 10.89 0.49
CA GLN A 53 -26.54 9.48 0.75
C GLN A 53 -25.36 8.84 1.48
N THR A 54 -25.66 8.01 2.48
CA THR A 54 -24.65 7.17 3.15
C THR A 54 -24.21 6.06 2.22
N ILE A 55 -22.90 5.92 2.02
CA ILE A 55 -22.28 4.80 1.29
C ILE A 55 -21.67 3.85 2.31
N GLU A 56 -22.17 2.63 2.37
CA GLU A 56 -21.56 1.54 3.14
C GLU A 56 -20.57 0.77 2.26
N TYR A 57 -19.39 0.46 2.79
CA TYR A 57 -18.39 -0.37 2.11
C TYR A 57 -17.91 -1.48 3.04
N GLN A 58 -17.70 -2.66 2.47
CA GLN A 58 -17.20 -3.80 3.22
C GLN A 58 -15.71 -3.61 3.53
N VAL A 59 -15.38 -3.64 4.81
CA VAL A 59 -14.00 -3.56 5.30
C VAL A 59 -13.51 -4.96 5.63
N VAL A 60 -12.29 -5.29 5.22
CA VAL A 60 -11.62 -6.51 5.67
C VAL A 60 -10.74 -6.17 6.86
N GLU A 61 -11.18 -6.56 8.05
CA GLU A 61 -10.35 -6.49 9.25
C GLU A 61 -9.21 -7.51 9.17
N GLY A 62 -8.01 -7.14 9.62
CA GLY A 62 -6.90 -8.10 9.82
C GLY A 62 -5.69 -7.97 8.90
N VAL A 63 -5.82 -7.43 7.69
CA VAL A 63 -4.68 -7.39 6.73
C VAL A 63 -3.64 -6.33 7.13
N TYR A 64 -4.08 -5.22 7.73
CA TYR A 64 -3.20 -4.18 8.26
C TYR A 64 -3.78 -3.59 9.55
N HIS A 65 -3.37 -4.12 10.69
CA HIS A 65 -3.60 -3.49 11.99
C HIS A 65 -2.59 -2.37 12.18
N PHE A 66 -3.02 -1.14 11.95
CA PHE A 66 -2.31 -0.01 12.55
C PHE A 66 -2.68 0.04 14.03
N GLU A 67 -1.70 0.22 14.92
CA GLU A 67 -1.91 0.29 16.37
C GLU A 67 -2.63 1.59 16.82
N ARG A 68 -3.25 2.33 15.90
CA ARG A 68 -3.82 3.66 16.16
C ARG A 68 -5.21 3.74 15.54
N SER A 69 -5.89 4.87 15.66
CA SER A 69 -7.16 5.18 14.96
C SER A 69 -7.06 6.41 14.04
N SER A 70 -5.96 7.17 14.15
CA SER A 70 -5.68 8.38 13.36
C SER A 70 -4.17 8.61 13.19
N LEU A 71 -3.79 9.57 12.33
CA LEU A 71 -2.40 10.00 12.12
C LEU A 71 -1.94 11.11 13.08
N SER A 72 -2.80 11.57 14.00
CA SER A 72 -2.59 12.75 14.85
C SER A 72 -1.29 12.74 15.66
N ASP A 73 -0.84 11.54 16.07
CA ASP A 73 0.36 11.35 16.90
C ASP A 73 1.57 10.82 16.11
N VAL A 74 1.48 10.78 14.77
CA VAL A 74 2.56 10.26 13.93
C VAL A 74 3.57 11.37 13.69
N LYS A 75 4.84 11.10 14.05
CA LYS A 75 5.94 12.02 13.75
C LYS A 75 6.10 12.13 12.24
N GLU A 76 6.17 13.36 11.74
CA GLU A 76 6.51 13.65 10.36
C GLU A 76 7.86 13.04 9.99
N ALA A 77 7.92 12.46 8.79
CA ALA A 77 9.17 11.97 8.23
C ALA A 77 10.07 13.16 7.86
N LYS A 78 11.32 13.16 8.34
CA LYS A 78 12.31 14.19 7.99
C LYS A 78 13.15 13.75 6.78
N GLY A 79 13.38 14.67 5.85
CA GLY A 79 14.25 14.48 4.69
C GLY A 79 13.55 13.79 3.50
N LYS A 80 14.35 13.34 2.52
CA LYS A 80 13.82 12.69 1.31
C LYS A 80 13.29 11.30 1.66
N VAL A 81 11.97 11.14 1.54
CA VAL A 81 11.30 9.86 1.82
C VAL A 81 11.28 9.02 0.55
N HIS A 82 11.77 7.79 0.66
CA HIS A 82 11.61 6.75 -0.38
C HIS A 82 10.49 5.82 0.06
N THR A 83 9.24 6.27 -0.09
CA THR A 83 8.05 5.53 0.34
C THR A 83 7.98 4.17 -0.35
N GLU A 84 8.44 4.07 -1.60
CA GLU A 84 8.38 2.85 -2.41
C GLU A 84 9.23 1.72 -1.79
N VAL A 85 10.39 2.05 -1.22
CA VAL A 85 11.24 1.06 -0.52
C VAL A 85 10.54 0.54 0.74
N ARG A 86 9.85 1.43 1.47
CA ARG A 86 9.07 1.04 2.65
C ARG A 86 7.86 0.19 2.28
N GLN A 87 7.18 0.51 1.18
CA GLN A 87 6.09 -0.29 0.65
C GLN A 87 6.57 -1.68 0.20
N ALA A 88 7.70 -1.76 -0.51
CA ALA A 88 8.32 -3.03 -0.90
C ALA A 88 8.66 -3.92 0.33
N PHE A 89 9.28 -3.34 1.35
CA PHE A 89 9.55 -4.03 2.62
C PHE A 89 8.26 -4.52 3.29
N THR A 90 7.23 -3.69 3.28
CA THR A 90 5.96 -4.00 3.93
C THR A 90 5.19 -5.09 3.18
N ALA A 91 5.19 -5.07 1.84
CA ALA A 91 4.58 -6.10 1.01
C ALA A 91 5.18 -7.49 1.28
N VAL A 92 6.51 -7.62 1.34
CA VAL A 92 7.17 -8.90 1.63
C VAL A 92 6.78 -9.42 3.02
N ARG A 93 6.72 -8.53 4.01
CA ARG A 93 6.29 -8.90 5.38
C ARG A 93 4.82 -9.32 5.43
N LEU A 94 3.94 -8.74 4.62
CA LEU A 94 2.55 -9.18 4.52
C LEU A 94 2.45 -10.56 3.88
N ALA A 95 3.21 -10.83 2.81
CA ALA A 95 3.29 -12.17 2.23
C ALA A 95 3.77 -13.22 3.25
N GLN A 96 4.78 -12.89 4.06
CA GLN A 96 5.22 -13.77 5.16
C GLN A 96 4.12 -14.02 6.18
N ARG A 97 3.38 -12.98 6.60
CA ARG A 97 2.26 -13.10 7.55
C ARG A 97 1.10 -13.92 7.01
N ALA A 98 0.85 -13.86 5.70
CA ALA A 98 -0.12 -14.71 5.02
C ALA A 98 0.31 -16.19 4.93
N GLY A 99 1.49 -16.55 5.47
CA GLY A 99 1.96 -17.93 5.49
C GLY A 99 2.67 -18.38 4.22
N ALA A 100 3.08 -17.45 3.35
CA ALA A 100 3.77 -17.77 2.09
C ALA A 100 5.05 -18.59 2.30
N ALA A 101 5.71 -18.50 3.45
CA ALA A 101 6.89 -19.31 3.75
C ALA A 101 6.61 -20.83 3.70
N ARG A 102 5.38 -21.25 4.00
CA ARG A 102 4.94 -22.65 3.92
C ARG A 102 4.16 -22.91 2.65
N LEU A 103 3.29 -21.97 2.28
CA LEU A 103 2.28 -22.18 1.24
C LEU A 103 2.76 -21.75 -0.15
N ALA A 104 3.71 -20.82 -0.27
CA ALA A 104 4.24 -20.28 -1.53
C ALA A 104 5.74 -19.95 -1.40
N PRO A 105 6.59 -20.94 -1.07
CA PRO A 105 7.99 -20.69 -0.69
C PRO A 105 8.86 -20.19 -1.86
N GLU A 106 8.58 -20.65 -3.08
CA GLU A 106 9.29 -20.21 -4.29
C GLU A 106 9.01 -18.73 -4.59
N GLU A 107 7.73 -18.37 -4.61
CA GLU A 107 7.28 -17.01 -4.89
C GLU A 107 7.72 -16.03 -3.80
N LEU A 108 7.70 -16.47 -2.53
CA LEU A 108 8.25 -15.67 -1.44
C LEU A 108 9.78 -15.51 -1.58
N GLY A 109 10.48 -16.54 -2.03
CA GLY A 109 11.92 -16.50 -2.32
C GLY A 109 12.25 -15.44 -3.37
N ASP A 110 11.48 -15.39 -4.47
CA ASP A 110 11.63 -14.38 -5.51
C ASP A 110 11.37 -12.96 -4.99
N ALA A 111 10.31 -12.80 -4.18
CA ALA A 111 10.00 -11.52 -3.55
C ALA A 111 11.12 -11.05 -2.61
N GLN A 112 11.72 -11.96 -1.84
CA GLN A 112 12.82 -11.65 -0.93
C GLN A 112 14.09 -11.25 -1.71
N GLN A 113 14.44 -11.98 -2.77
CA GLN A 113 15.57 -11.61 -3.64
C GLN A 113 15.37 -10.26 -4.33
N ALA A 114 14.13 -9.94 -4.72
CA ALA A 114 13.79 -8.64 -5.29
C ALA A 114 13.89 -7.52 -4.26
N LEU A 115 13.51 -7.78 -3.00
CA LEU A 115 13.69 -6.86 -1.89
C LEU A 115 15.17 -6.61 -1.60
N ASP A 116 16.00 -7.64 -1.59
CA ASP A 116 17.45 -7.49 -1.39
C ASP A 116 18.07 -6.57 -2.46
N ARG A 117 17.70 -6.76 -3.73
CA ARG A 117 18.07 -5.86 -4.84
C ARG A 117 17.56 -4.44 -4.65
N THR A 118 16.32 -4.27 -4.16
CA THR A 118 15.76 -2.94 -3.85
C THR A 118 16.59 -2.23 -2.77
N LEU A 119 16.94 -2.95 -1.70
CA LEU A 119 17.71 -2.41 -0.58
C LEU A 119 19.15 -2.11 -0.98
N GLU A 120 19.74 -2.92 -1.86
CA GLU A 120 21.06 -2.65 -2.41
C GLU A 120 21.08 -1.36 -3.24
N LEU A 121 20.15 -1.20 -4.20
CA LEU A 121 20.03 0.03 -4.98
C LEU A 121 19.82 1.26 -4.10
N TRP A 122 18.99 1.13 -3.06
CA TRP A 122 18.75 2.21 -2.11
C TRP A 122 20.01 2.57 -1.30
N ARG A 123 20.75 1.57 -0.78
CA ARG A 123 22.00 1.78 -0.03
C ARG A 123 23.09 2.41 -0.90
N GLN A 124 23.20 1.98 -2.15
CA GLN A 124 24.15 2.51 -3.13
C GLN A 124 23.74 3.89 -3.67
N ARG A 125 22.62 4.46 -3.22
CA ARG A 125 22.06 5.72 -3.72
C ARG A 125 21.90 5.72 -5.23
N GLY A 126 21.41 4.59 -5.76
CA GLY A 126 21.08 4.46 -7.17
C GLY A 126 20.08 5.51 -7.64
N ASP A 127 19.95 5.64 -8.96
CA ASP A 127 19.00 6.58 -9.55
C ASP A 127 17.57 6.37 -9.01
N ARG A 128 16.84 7.48 -8.81
CA ARG A 128 15.47 7.50 -8.26
C ARG A 128 14.56 6.58 -9.05
N LEU A 129 14.58 6.66 -10.38
CA LEU A 129 13.71 5.85 -11.24
C LEU A 129 14.10 4.37 -11.16
N GLY A 130 15.40 4.07 -11.06
CA GLY A 130 15.90 2.72 -10.81
C GLY A 130 15.34 2.11 -9.52
N ILE A 131 15.44 2.84 -8.42
CA ILE A 131 14.90 2.42 -7.11
C ILE A 131 13.39 2.20 -7.21
N VAL A 132 12.65 3.15 -7.80
CA VAL A 132 11.19 3.05 -7.94
C VAL A 132 10.79 1.83 -8.75
N ARG A 133 11.42 1.59 -9.91
CA ARG A 133 11.12 0.41 -10.75
C ARG A 133 11.36 -0.89 -10.00
N GLN A 134 12.49 -1.01 -9.30
CA GLN A 134 12.84 -2.21 -8.56
C GLN A 134 11.92 -2.43 -7.34
N ALA A 135 11.58 -1.37 -6.61
CA ALA A 135 10.63 -1.43 -5.51
C ALA A 135 9.23 -1.86 -5.99
N ARG A 136 8.75 -1.30 -7.11
CA ARG A 136 7.47 -1.69 -7.73
C ARG A 136 7.46 -3.15 -8.22
N GLN A 137 8.59 -3.67 -8.70
CA GLN A 137 8.73 -5.10 -9.01
C GLN A 137 8.62 -5.94 -7.73
N THR A 138 9.28 -5.53 -6.65
CA THR A 138 9.25 -6.22 -5.37
C THR A 138 7.83 -6.30 -4.80
N VAL A 139 7.09 -5.19 -4.82
CA VAL A 139 5.67 -5.18 -4.37
C VAL A 139 4.84 -6.16 -5.20
N ARG A 140 5.01 -6.21 -6.53
CA ARG A 140 4.28 -7.16 -7.40
C ARG A 140 4.57 -8.63 -7.04
N LEU A 141 5.84 -8.97 -6.85
CA LEU A 141 6.24 -10.34 -6.48
C LEU A 141 5.73 -10.73 -5.09
N ALA A 142 5.85 -9.83 -4.12
CA ALA A 142 5.35 -10.07 -2.77
C ALA A 142 3.82 -10.27 -2.76
N LEU A 143 3.07 -9.45 -3.51
CA LEU A 143 1.62 -9.60 -3.60
C LEU A 143 1.22 -10.91 -4.27
N ALA A 144 1.93 -11.33 -5.32
CA ALA A 144 1.70 -12.62 -5.95
C ALA A 144 1.91 -13.78 -4.96
N ALA A 145 3.00 -13.74 -4.18
CA ALA A 145 3.29 -14.72 -3.14
C ALA A 145 2.20 -14.74 -2.05
N GLN A 146 1.74 -13.56 -1.62
CA GLN A 146 0.66 -13.42 -0.65
C GLN A 146 -0.64 -14.05 -1.16
N HIS A 147 -1.11 -13.64 -2.34
CA HIS A 147 -2.36 -14.13 -2.92
C HIS A 147 -2.33 -15.64 -3.14
N LEU A 148 -1.19 -16.18 -3.57
CA LEU A 148 -1.03 -17.60 -3.78
C LEU A 148 -1.08 -18.37 -2.44
N ALA A 149 -0.47 -17.83 -1.40
CA ALA A 149 -0.54 -18.40 -0.06
C ALA A 149 -1.97 -18.40 0.48
N GLU A 150 -2.69 -17.29 0.35
CA GLU A 150 -4.10 -17.16 0.74
C GLU A 150 -4.98 -18.14 -0.04
N GLY A 151 -4.76 -18.29 -1.35
CA GLY A 151 -5.49 -19.25 -2.19
C GLY A 151 -5.19 -20.72 -1.89
N ARG A 152 -4.03 -21.04 -1.32
CA ARG A 152 -3.64 -22.41 -0.89
C ARG A 152 -4.06 -22.72 0.55
N ALA A 153 -4.56 -21.73 1.31
CA ALA A 153 -4.98 -21.90 2.69
C ALA A 153 -6.40 -22.49 2.82
N PHE A 154 -7.16 -22.55 1.73
CA PHE A 154 -8.51 -23.09 1.60
C PHE A 154 -8.53 -24.25 0.61
#